data_AF-A0A5R2N7I6-F1
#
_entry.id   AF-A0A5R2N7I6-F1
#
_cell.length_a   1.000
_cell.length_b   1.000
_cell.length_c   1.000
_cell.angle_alpha   90.00
_cell.angle_beta   90.00
_cell.angle_gamma   90.00
#
_symmetry.space_group_name_H-M   'P 1'
#
loop_
_entity.id
_entity.type
_entity.pdbx_description
1 polymer ?
#
loop_
_entity_poly.entity_id
_entity_poly.type
_entity_poly.pdbx_seq_one_letter_code
_entity_poly.pdbx_strand_id
1 'polypeptide(L)'
;TSEGFGPATSSLSPQGAVKAIRETVEASLSRDLSKCLPKLADRFELIVEYTTPIEAYRGSWYPGIEHPAPRTLRFEADNFFDIQRAIRFVV
;
A
#
# COMPACT_ATOMS: atom_id res chain seq x y z
N THR A 1 8.57 -10.33 -15.02
CA THR A 1 7.19 -9.97 -14.65
C THR A 1 6.40 -11.23 -14.44
N SER A 2 5.32 -11.14 -13.71
CA SER A 2 4.44 -12.25 -13.36
C SER A 2 3.00 -11.80 -13.59
N GLU A 3 2.15 -12.68 -14.13
CA GLU A 3 0.76 -12.38 -14.45
C GLU A 3 -0.16 -13.37 -13.75
N GLY A 4 -1.24 -12.87 -13.13
CA GLY A 4 -2.21 -13.71 -12.43
C GLY A 4 -2.89 -14.69 -13.40
N PHE A 5 -3.00 -15.95 -12.98
CA PHE A 5 -3.67 -17.01 -13.73
C PHE A 5 -4.59 -17.79 -12.78
N GLY A 6 -5.78 -17.23 -12.51
CA GLY A 6 -6.66 -17.74 -11.45
C GLY A 6 -5.94 -17.74 -10.09
N PRO A 7 -5.98 -18.84 -9.31
CA PRO A 7 -5.19 -18.97 -8.08
C PRO A 7 -3.70 -19.26 -8.32
N ALA A 8 -3.25 -19.35 -9.57
CA ALA A 8 -1.86 -19.54 -9.95
C ALA A 8 -1.27 -18.27 -10.58
N THR A 9 -0.01 -18.36 -11.03
CA THR A 9 0.66 -17.25 -11.69
C THR A 9 1.52 -17.76 -12.83
N SER A 10 1.53 -17.04 -13.95
CA SER A 10 2.45 -17.25 -15.07
C SER A 10 3.66 -16.34 -14.89
N SER A 11 4.87 -16.91 -14.81
CA SER A 11 6.09 -16.17 -14.45
C SER A 11 7.17 -16.29 -15.54
N LEU A 12 7.98 -15.23 -15.68
CA LEU A 12 9.22 -15.29 -16.46
C LEU A 12 10.20 -16.33 -15.89
N SER A 13 11.06 -16.87 -16.74
CA SER A 13 12.24 -17.61 -16.27
C SER A 13 13.14 -16.72 -15.39
N PRO A 14 13.90 -17.29 -14.45
CA PRO A 14 14.80 -16.50 -13.59
C PRO A 14 15.76 -15.61 -14.38
N GLN A 15 16.38 -16.12 -15.46
CA GLN A 15 17.27 -15.29 -16.29
C GLN A 15 16.52 -14.17 -16.99
N GLY A 16 15.32 -14.45 -17.49
CA GLY A 16 14.46 -13.43 -18.12
C GLY A 16 14.05 -12.33 -17.15
N ALA A 17 13.73 -12.68 -15.90
CA ALA A 17 13.40 -11.71 -14.85
C ALA A 17 14.59 -10.81 -14.50
N VAL A 18 15.79 -11.37 -14.32
CA VAL A 18 17.01 -10.59 -14.03
C VAL A 18 17.32 -9.61 -15.16
N LYS A 19 17.23 -10.07 -16.41
CA LYS A 19 17.43 -9.21 -17.59
C LYS A 19 16.43 -8.06 -17.61
N ALA A 20 15.14 -8.36 -17.46
CA ALA A 20 14.09 -7.36 -17.47
C ALA A 20 14.24 -6.32 -16.34
N ILE A 21 14.60 -6.75 -15.12
CA ILE A 21 14.87 -5.85 -13.99
C ILE A 21 16.02 -4.90 -14.35
N ARG A 22 17.14 -5.44 -14.84
CA ARG A 22 18.31 -4.62 -15.20
C ARG A 22 17.96 -3.55 -16.23
N GLU A 23 17.36 -3.95 -17.35
CA GLU A 23 17.01 -3.05 -18.46
C GLU A 23 16.00 -1.98 -18.01
N THR A 24 14.98 -2.38 -17.26
CA THR A 24 13.93 -1.45 -16.82
C THR A 24 14.44 -0.47 -15.77
N VAL A 25 15.30 -0.91 -14.85
CA VAL A 25 15.92 -0.04 -13.85
C VAL A 25 16.83 0.97 -14.52
N GLU A 26 17.69 0.55 -15.45
CA GLU A 26 18.57 1.43 -16.21
C GLU A 26 17.78 2.51 -16.96
N ALA A 27 16.75 2.11 -17.71
CA ALA A 27 15.87 3.05 -18.41
C ALA A 27 15.13 3.99 -17.44
N SER A 28 14.67 3.48 -16.29
CA SER A 28 13.92 4.25 -15.30
C SER A 28 14.75 5.25 -14.53
N LEU A 29 16.06 5.01 -14.39
CA LEU A 29 16.99 5.90 -13.70
C LEU A 29 17.67 6.91 -14.65
N SER A 30 17.66 6.64 -15.96
CA SER A 30 18.23 7.52 -16.98
C SER A 30 17.34 8.72 -17.34
N ARG A 31 16.10 8.75 -16.87
CA ARG A 31 15.14 9.85 -17.08
C ARG A 31 15.22 10.90 -15.97
N ASP A 32 14.57 12.04 -16.19
CA ASP A 32 14.41 13.10 -15.20
C ASP A 32 13.56 12.63 -14.00
N LEU A 33 14.23 12.41 -12.87
CA LEU A 33 13.63 11.93 -11.62
C LEU A 33 12.81 12.99 -10.89
N SER A 34 13.00 14.28 -11.20
CA SER A 34 12.24 15.36 -10.53
C SER A 34 10.73 15.24 -10.81
N LYS A 35 10.37 14.58 -11.92
CA LYS A 35 8.99 14.32 -12.33
C LYS A 35 8.39 13.04 -11.74
N CYS A 36 9.19 12.24 -11.02
CA CYS A 36 8.76 10.96 -10.49
C CYS A 36 8.18 11.05 -9.06
N LEU A 37 8.38 12.16 -8.36
CA LEU A 37 7.81 12.35 -7.03
C LEU A 37 6.37 12.89 -7.12
N PRO A 38 5.38 12.22 -6.51
CA PRO A 38 4.04 12.76 -6.43
C PRO A 38 4.01 13.97 -5.49
N LYS A 39 3.16 14.95 -5.78
CA LYS A 39 2.84 16.01 -4.82
C LYS A 39 2.05 15.39 -3.67
N LEU A 40 2.50 15.61 -2.45
CA LEU A 40 1.79 15.16 -1.25
C LEU A 40 0.58 16.07 -0.97
N ALA A 41 -0.47 15.47 -0.42
CA ALA A 41 -1.59 16.19 0.15
C ALA A 41 -1.21 16.78 1.52
N ASP A 42 -1.92 17.82 1.95
CA ASP A 42 -1.71 18.44 3.27
C ASP A 42 -2.30 17.60 4.41
N ARG A 43 -3.24 16.69 4.08
CA ARG A 43 -3.95 15.82 5.02
C ARG A 43 -4.27 14.49 4.37
N PHE A 44 -4.22 13.42 5.14
CA PHE A 44 -4.46 12.05 4.69
C PHE A 44 -5.56 11.40 5.53
N GLU A 45 -6.33 10.52 4.89
CA GLU A 45 -7.37 9.70 5.50
C GLU A 45 -7.10 8.23 5.12
N LEU A 46 -7.05 7.37 6.13
CA LEU A 46 -7.01 5.92 5.99
C LEU A 46 -8.38 5.37 6.35
N ILE A 47 -9.01 4.69 5.38
CA ILE A 47 -10.24 3.93 5.59
C ILE A 47 -9.92 2.46 5.40
N VAL A 48 -10.15 1.64 6.43
CA VAL A 48 -9.95 0.19 6.38
C VAL A 48 -11.29 -0.50 6.55
N GLU A 49 -11.68 -1.28 5.54
CA GLU A 49 -12.82 -2.19 5.63
C GLU A 49 -12.33 -3.61 5.89
N TYR A 50 -12.71 -4.17 7.02
CA TYR A 50 -12.34 -5.53 7.45
C TYR A 50 -13.31 -6.55 6.89
N THR A 51 -12.88 -7.81 6.84
CA THR A 51 -13.76 -8.94 6.47
C THR A 51 -14.78 -9.24 7.57
N THR A 52 -14.41 -9.04 8.84
CA THR A 52 -15.29 -9.29 9.99
C THR A 52 -15.33 -8.10 10.96
N PRO A 53 -16.44 -7.91 11.69
CA PRO A 53 -16.52 -6.86 12.70
C PRO A 53 -15.57 -7.11 13.89
N ILE A 54 -15.18 -8.37 14.14
CA ILE A 54 -14.25 -8.74 15.21
C ILE A 54 -12.84 -8.21 14.91
N GLU A 55 -12.40 -8.29 13.65
CA GLU A 55 -11.11 -7.73 13.23
C GLU A 55 -11.13 -6.20 13.31
N ALA A 56 -12.21 -5.56 12.85
CA ALA A 56 -12.39 -4.11 12.99
C ALA A 56 -12.33 -3.67 14.47
N TYR A 57 -12.98 -4.42 15.36
CA TYR A 57 -12.94 -4.12 16.79
C TYR A 57 -11.53 -4.22 17.39
N ARG A 58 -10.67 -5.11 16.90
CA ARG A 58 -9.27 -5.19 17.35
C ARG A 58 -8.45 -4.02 16.83
N GLY A 59 -8.66 -3.63 15.57
CA GLY A 59 -7.96 -2.50 14.96
C GLY A 59 -8.33 -1.15 15.60
N SER A 60 -9.53 -1.02 16.16
CA SER A 60 -10.00 0.24 16.78
C SER A 60 -9.25 0.65 18.04
N TRP A 61 -8.39 -0.22 18.59
CA TRP A 61 -7.55 0.11 19.75
C TRP A 61 -6.33 0.96 19.41
N TYR A 62 -6.01 1.13 18.13
CA TYR A 62 -4.96 2.06 17.73
C TYR A 62 -5.40 3.50 18.02
N PRO A 63 -4.58 4.33 18.71
CA PRO A 63 -5.00 5.67 19.12
C PRO A 63 -5.44 6.57 17.96
N GLY A 64 -6.53 7.29 18.17
CA GLY A 64 -7.07 8.24 17.18
C GLY A 64 -7.88 7.61 16.05
N ILE A 65 -8.14 6.29 16.10
CA ILE A 65 -9.08 5.65 15.17
C ILE A 65 -10.52 5.99 15.55
N GLU A 66 -11.31 6.28 14.52
CA GLU A 66 -12.75 6.31 14.57
C GLU A 66 -13.34 5.00 14.04
N HIS A 67 -14.47 4.56 14.61
CA HIS A 67 -15.16 3.33 14.23
C HIS A 67 -16.54 3.65 13.62
N PRO A 68 -16.59 4.21 12.38
CA PRO A 68 -17.82 4.74 11.79
C PRO A 68 -18.86 3.67 11.41
N ALA A 69 -18.45 2.42 11.20
CA ALA A 69 -19.36 1.32 10.86
C ALA A 69 -18.84 -0.02 11.40
N PRO A 70 -19.66 -1.07 11.54
CA PRO A 70 -19.26 -2.32 12.20
C PRO A 70 -17.97 -2.96 11.69
N ARG A 71 -17.65 -2.77 10.41
CA ARG A 71 -16.47 -3.32 9.73
C ARG A 71 -15.50 -2.26 9.21
N THR A 72 -15.72 -0.99 9.51
CA THR A 72 -14.95 0.11 8.91
C THR A 72 -14.28 0.93 9.99
N LEU A 73 -12.97 1.11 9.89
CA LEU A 73 -12.20 2.03 10.71
C LEU A 73 -11.70 3.20 9.87
N ARG A 74 -11.60 4.35 10.50
CA ARG A 74 -11.08 5.58 9.91
C ARG A 74 -9.97 6.16 10.77
N PHE A 75 -8.89 6.62 10.15
CA PHE A 75 -7.81 7.34 10.81
C PHE A 75 -7.35 8.51 9.94
N GLU A 76 -7.16 9.68 10.53
CA GLU A 76 -6.75 10.89 9.83
C GLU A 76 -5.39 11.38 10.37
N ALA A 77 -4.52 11.85 9.49
CA ALA A 77 -3.22 12.41 9.88
C ALA A 77 -2.70 13.42 8.85
N ASP A 78 -1.91 14.39 9.30
CA ASP A 78 -1.30 15.41 8.42
C ASP A 78 0.01 14.93 7.79
N ASN A 79 0.55 13.80 8.26
CA ASN A 79 1.76 13.18 7.73
C ASN A 79 1.48 11.75 7.24
N PHE A 80 1.87 11.47 5.99
CA PHE A 80 1.72 10.14 5.40
C PHE A 80 2.45 9.04 6.18
N PHE A 81 3.53 9.36 6.89
CA PHE A 81 4.22 8.36 7.71
C PHE A 81 3.38 7.89 8.90
N ASP A 82 2.49 8.73 9.44
CA ASP A 82 1.58 8.33 10.51
C ASP A 82 0.47 7.41 9.96
N ILE A 83 0.04 7.60 8.71
CA ILE A 83 -0.82 6.64 7.99
C ILE A 83 -0.12 5.28 7.86
N GLN A 84 1.14 5.26 7.41
CA GLN A 84 1.91 4.02 7.30
C GLN A 84 2.09 3.32 8.64
N ARG A 85 2.30 4.09 9.72
CA ARG A 85 2.36 3.56 11.08
C ARG A 85 1.03 2.92 11.47
N ALA A 86 -0.10 3.61 11.26
CA ALA A 86 -1.42 3.06 11.54
C ALA A 86 -1.65 1.74 10.79
N ILE A 87 -1.35 1.68 9.49
CA ILE A 87 -1.48 0.46 8.66
C ILE A 87 -0.75 -0.73 9.30
N ARG A 88 0.45 -0.54 9.86
CA ARG A 88 1.23 -1.62 10.49
C ARG A 88 0.57 -2.26 11.71
N PHE A 89 -0.36 -1.57 12.36
CA PHE A 89 -1.05 -2.07 13.55
C PHE A 89 -2.46 -2.56 13.25
N VAL A 90 -3.11 -1.99 12.24
CA VAL A 90 -4.53 -2.22 11.99
C VAL A 90 -4.79 -3.16 10.81
N VAL A 91 -3.82 -3.40 9.92
CA VAL A 91 -3.94 -4.34 8.78
C VAL A 91 -3.00 -5.53 8.99
#